data_AF-A0A424HX63-F1
#
_entry.id   AF-A0A424HX63-F1
#
_cell.length_a   1.000
_cell.length_b   1.000
_cell.length_c   1.000
_cell.angle_alpha   90.00
_cell.angle_beta   90.00
_cell.angle_gamma   90.00
#
_symmetry.space_group_name_H-M   'P 1'
#
loop_
_entity.id
_entity.type
_entity.pdbx_description
1 polymer ?
#
loop_
_entity_poly.entity_id
_entity_poly.type
_entity_poly.pdbx_seq_one_letter_code
_entity_poly.pdbx_strand_id
1 'polypeptide(L)' 'MLQIVDELYAQNWREVTQGADHFMRANIRPSWVKFMAETTTIGSHAFYPTYN' A
#
# COMPACT_ATOMS: atom_id res chain seq x y z
N MET A 1 -7.59 -11.54 18.51
CA MET A 1 -6.77 -11.56 17.28
C MET A 1 -7.46 -10.67 16.26
N LEU A 2 -6.71 -9.91 15.45
CA LEU A 2 -7.30 -8.98 14.49
C LEU A 2 -7.72 -9.76 13.23
N GLN A 3 -8.95 -9.59 12.77
CA GLN A 3 -9.49 -10.30 11.58
C GLN A 3 -8.57 -10.19 10.36
N ILE A 4 -7.96 -9.01 10.16
CA ILE A 4 -7.05 -8.75 9.04
C ILE A 4 -5.76 -9.58 9.12
N VAL A 5 -5.30 -9.90 10.33
CA VAL A 5 -4.14 -10.76 10.57
C VAL A 5 -4.52 -12.21 10.32
N ASP A 6 -5.73 -12.62 10.72
CA ASP A 6 -6.24 -13.96 10.44
C ASP A 6 -6.39 -14.21 8.93
N GLU A 7 -6.89 -13.22 8.17
CA GLU A 7 -6.99 -13.29 6.71
C GLU A 7 -5.62 -13.41 6.03
N LEU A 8 -4.61 -12.69 6.55
CA LEU A 8 -3.23 -12.80 6.06
C LEU A 8 -2.67 -14.22 6.24
N TYR A 9 -2.84 -14.81 7.43
CA TYR A 9 -2.34 -16.15 7.71
C TYR A 9 -3.16 -17.28 7.07
N ALA A 10 -4.45 -17.05 6.80
CA ALA A 10 -5.30 -17.99 6.10
C ALA A 10 -4.98 -18.13 4.60
N GLN A 11 -3.99 -17.37 4.09
CA GLN A 11 -3.63 -17.30 2.66
C GLN A 11 -4.80 -16.91 1.74
N ASN A 12 -5.87 -16.37 2.31
CA ASN A 12 -7.02 -15.81 1.59
C ASN A 12 -6.92 -14.28 1.53
N TRP A 13 -5.70 -13.76 1.62
CA TRP A 13 -5.45 -12.33 1.63
C TRP A 13 -5.81 -11.73 0.27
N ARG A 14 -6.77 -10.81 0.28
CA ARG A 14 -7.10 -10.02 -0.90
C ARG A 14 -6.03 -8.92 -1.06
N GLU A 15 -5.24 -9.02 -2.11
CA GLU A 15 -4.37 -7.92 -2.52
C GLU A 15 -5.26 -6.77 -3.02
N VAL A 16 -5.17 -5.62 -2.33
CA VAL A 16 -5.95 -4.41 -2.65
C VAL A 16 -5.07 -3.22 -3.03
N THR A 17 -3.75 -3.37 -2.91
CA THR A 17 -2.77 -2.29 -3.10
C THR A 17 -2.14 -2.28 -4.50
N GLN A 18 -2.55 -3.22 -5.36
CA GLN A 18 -2.10 -3.39 -6.74
C GLN A 18 -0.57 -3.55 -6.86
N GLY A 19 0.02 -4.34 -5.95
CA GLY A 19 1.46 -4.63 -5.96
C GLY A 19 2.32 -3.56 -5.30
N ALA A 20 1.75 -2.72 -4.45
CA ALA A 20 2.52 -1.78 -3.65
C ALA A 20 3.31 -2.47 -2.54
N ASP A 21 4.48 -1.93 -2.26
CA ASP A 21 5.36 -2.31 -1.16
C ASP A 21 5.67 -1.13 -0.23
N HIS A 22 5.29 0.09 -0.62
CA HIS A 22 5.36 1.29 0.19
C HIS A 22 3.99 1.95 0.31
N PHE A 23 3.73 2.59 1.44
CA PHE A 23 2.56 3.44 1.61
C PHE A 23 2.90 4.63 2.47
N MET A 24 2.08 5.68 2.35
CA MET A 24 2.20 6.84 3.21
C MET A 24 0.89 7.62 3.30
N ARG A 25 0.80 8.61 4.20
CA ARG A 25 -0.37 9.48 4.23
C ARG A 25 -0.49 10.30 2.95
N ALA A 26 -1.68 10.29 2.32
CA ALA A 26 -1.93 10.92 1.04
C ALA A 26 -1.70 12.45 1.03
N ASN A 27 -1.77 13.10 2.18
CA ASN A 27 -1.53 14.54 2.32
C ASN A 27 -0.07 14.91 2.63
N ILE A 28 0.84 13.93 2.70
CA ILE A 28 2.27 14.15 2.86
C ILE A 28 2.93 13.72 1.54
N ARG A 29 3.98 14.41 1.09
CA ARG A 29 4.72 14.02 -0.13
C ARG A 29 6.24 14.14 0.06
N PRO A 30 6.93 13.07 0.53
CA PRO A 30 8.36 13.02 0.74
C PRO A 30 9.11 13.12 -0.59
N SER A 31 10.41 13.34 -0.54
CA SER A 31 11.22 13.43 -1.75
C SER A 31 11.27 12.13 -2.55
N TRP A 32 11.27 10.97 -1.88
CA TRP A 32 11.44 9.66 -2.53
C TRP A 32 10.24 9.24 -3.40
N VAL A 33 9.01 9.63 -3.05
CA VAL A 33 7.82 9.34 -3.87
C VAL A 33 7.77 10.15 -5.16
N LYS A 34 8.59 11.21 -5.30
CA LYS A 34 8.54 12.08 -6.50
C LYS A 34 8.82 11.35 -7.79
N PHE A 35 9.58 10.27 -7.69
CA PHE A 35 9.96 9.48 -8.84
C PHE A 35 8.97 8.30 -9.03
N MET A 36 8.17 7.91 -8.02
CA MET A 36 7.34 6.70 -8.04
C MET A 36 5.95 6.98 -8.62
N ALA A 37 5.38 6.00 -9.33
CA ALA A 37 3.97 6.03 -9.71
C ALA A 37 3.11 5.50 -8.57
N GLU A 38 2.05 6.23 -8.20
CA GLU A 38 1.07 5.74 -7.23
C GLU A 38 0.30 4.55 -7.85
N THR A 39 0.15 3.45 -7.11
CA THR A 39 -0.68 2.32 -7.54
C THR A 39 -2.15 2.55 -7.23
N THR A 40 -2.44 3.04 -6.02
CA THR A 40 -3.79 3.32 -5.54
C THR A 40 -3.79 4.19 -4.29
N THR A 41 -4.96 4.68 -3.91
CA THR A 41 -5.21 5.35 -2.63
C THR A 41 -6.35 4.63 -1.90
N ILE A 42 -6.11 4.24 -0.65
CA ILE A 42 -7.11 3.60 0.23
C ILE A 42 -7.22 4.41 1.52
N GLY A 43 -8.40 5.00 1.75
CA GLY A 43 -8.62 5.90 2.87
C GLY A 43 -7.65 7.09 2.83
N SER A 44 -6.89 7.29 3.89
CA SER A 44 -5.89 8.37 3.99
C SER A 44 -4.49 7.98 3.51
N HIS A 45 -4.34 6.84 2.84
CA HIS A 45 -3.02 6.32 2.43
C HIS A 45 -2.90 6.21 0.91
N ALA A 46 -1.80 6.75 0.38
CA ALA A 46 -1.36 6.54 -1.00
C ALA A 46 -0.29 5.43 -1.02
N PHE A 47 -0.37 4.56 -2.03
CA PHE A 47 0.43 3.34 -2.16
C PHE A 47 1.33 3.42 -3.40
N TYR A 48 2.54 2.88 -3.29
CA TYR A 48 3.57 2.96 -4.32
C TYR A 48 4.31 1.62 -4.44
N PRO A 49 4.75 1.21 -5.64
CA PRO A 49 5.65 0.10 -5.83
C PRO A 49 7.11 0.58 -5.86
N THR A 50 8.06 -0.26 -5.48
CA THR A 50 9.46 -0.09 -5.89
C THR A 50 9.53 -0.14 -7.41
N TYR A 51 10.35 0.73 -8.02
CA TYR A 51 10.58 0.70 -9.47
C TYR A 51 10.93 -0.71 -9.95
N ASN A 52 10.30 -1.14 -11.04
CA ASN A 52 10.87 -2.15 -11.93
C ASN A 52 11.89 -1.50 -12.86
#